data_AF-A0A3D0RSH1-F1
#
_entry.id   AF-A0A3D0RSH1-F1
#
_cell.length_a   1.000
_cell.length_b   1.000
_cell.length_c   1.000
_cell.angle_alpha   90.00
_cell.angle_beta   90.00
_cell.angle_gamma   90.00
#
_symmetry.space_group_name_H-M   'P 1'
#
loop_
_entity.id
_entity.type
_entity.pdbx_description
1 polymer ?
#
loop_
_entity_poly.entity_id
_entity_poly.type
_entity_poly.pdbx_seq_one_letter_code
_entity_poly.pdbx_strand_id
1 'polypeptide(L)'
;WPLTPNATLYVEGDLERPSLQPIPVGITYAPLISEEGKIRNVILSVRDITHFRTADEIKATFISIVSHELRTPVALIKGYASTLRRDDAKWDKRTINDSLAVIEEEADRLSKMVDDLL
;
A
#
# COMPACT_ATOMS: atom_id res chain seq x y z
N TRP A 1 9.25 15.01 20.18
CA TRP A 1 9.31 15.63 21.53
C TRP A 1 10.23 14.79 22.40
N PRO A 2 11.35 15.30 22.94
CA PRO A 2 11.94 16.59 22.63
C PRO A 2 12.60 16.53 21.24
N LEU A 3 12.61 17.66 20.55
CA LEU A 3 13.30 17.85 19.28
C LEU A 3 14.73 18.27 19.64
N THR A 4 15.74 17.57 19.12
CA THR A 4 17.17 17.91 19.32
C THR A 4 17.47 19.31 18.74
N PRO A 5 18.64 19.92 19.03
CA PRO A 5 19.00 21.24 18.47
C PRO A 5 18.99 21.31 16.93
N ASN A 6 19.09 20.17 16.26
CA ASN A 6 19.05 20.04 14.80
C ASN A 6 17.70 19.52 14.27
N ALA A 7 16.69 19.39 15.11
CA ALA A 7 15.46 18.74 14.71
C ALA A 7 14.56 19.71 13.95
N THR A 8 14.52 19.52 12.64
CA THR A 8 13.42 19.97 11.79
C THR A 8 12.17 19.15 12.12
N LEU A 9 11.12 19.82 12.60
CA LEU A 9 9.80 19.21 12.71
C LEU A 9 9.15 19.22 11.32
N TYR A 10 8.71 18.07 10.84
CA TYR A 10 7.93 17.94 9.60
C TYR A 10 6.49 17.60 9.96
N VAL A 11 5.55 18.35 9.40
CA VAL A 11 4.11 18.12 9.58
C VAL A 11 3.45 18.20 8.21
N GLU A 12 2.52 17.29 7.94
CA GLU A 12 1.64 17.39 6.78
C GLU A 12 0.27 17.88 7.20
N GLY A 13 -0.37 18.66 6.34
CA GLY A 13 -1.72 19.14 6.55
C GLY A 13 -2.31 19.70 5.27
N ASP A 14 -3.54 20.17 5.35
CA ASP A 14 -4.21 20.82 4.23
C ASP A 14 -4.23 22.33 4.47
N LEU A 15 -3.65 23.07 3.53
CA LEU A 15 -3.69 24.52 3.53
C LEU A 15 -5.06 24.96 3.02
N GLU A 16 -5.89 25.43 3.94
CA GLU A 16 -7.20 26.00 3.65
C GLU A 16 -7.10 27.26 2.79
N ARG A 17 -7.94 27.34 1.77
CA ARG A 17 -7.99 28.47 0.83
C ARG A 17 -9.42 28.99 0.71
N PRO A 18 -9.69 30.28 0.95
CA PRO A 18 -11.03 30.83 0.75
C PRO A 18 -11.52 30.58 -0.68
N SER A 19 -12.67 29.92 -0.81
CA SER A 19 -13.35 29.64 -2.08
C SER A 19 -12.60 28.74 -3.07
N LEU A 20 -11.55 28.04 -2.63
CA LEU A 20 -10.80 27.05 -3.43
C LEU A 20 -10.66 25.73 -2.67
N GLN A 21 -10.36 24.65 -3.39
CA GLN A 21 -10.09 23.36 -2.76
C GLN A 21 -8.82 23.45 -1.88
N PRO A 22 -8.75 22.80 -0.71
CA PRO A 22 -7.52 22.78 0.08
C PRO A 22 -6.34 22.21 -0.70
N ILE A 23 -5.11 22.70 -0.45
CA ILE A 23 -3.89 22.11 -1.01
C ILE A 23 -3.19 21.31 0.08
N PRO A 24 -2.88 20.03 -0.16
CA PRO A 24 -2.04 19.29 0.76
C PRO A 24 -0.62 19.86 0.75
N VAL A 25 -0.12 20.20 1.93
CA VAL A 25 1.21 20.78 2.12
C VAL A 25 2.03 20.02 3.15
N GLY A 26 3.32 19.88 2.87
CA GLY A 26 4.34 19.49 3.85
C GLY A 26 4.99 20.75 4.40
N ILE A 27 5.04 20.87 5.73
CA ILE A 27 5.60 22.02 6.43
C ILE A 27 6.81 21.56 7.25
N THR A 28 7.96 22.15 6.96
CA THR A 28 9.18 21.96 7.76
C THR A 28 9.42 23.19 8.64
N TYR A 29 9.53 22.97 9.94
CA TYR A 29 9.80 23.99 10.94
C TYR A 29 11.27 23.89 11.37
N ALA A 30 12.01 24.99 11.23
CA ALA A 30 13.38 25.11 11.69
C ALA A 30 13.48 26.26 12.71
N PRO A 31 13.46 25.97 14.02
CA PRO A 31 13.60 26.99 15.04
C PRO A 31 15.04 27.53 15.08
N LEU A 32 15.18 28.85 15.16
CA LEU A 32 16.45 29.51 15.46
C LEU A 32 16.53 29.71 16.98
N ILE A 33 17.42 28.96 17.62
CA ILE A 33 17.59 28.96 19.09
C ILE A 33 18.77 29.88 19.44
N SER A 34 18.60 30.74 20.46
CA SER A 34 19.68 31.57 21.00
C SER A 34 20.69 30.74 21.81
N GLU A 35 21.85 31.32 22.11
CA GLU A 35 22.85 30.68 22.99
C GLU A 35 22.30 30.34 24.39
N GLU A 36 21.26 31.06 24.83
CA GLU A 36 20.54 30.84 26.10
C GLU A 36 19.46 29.74 26.01
N GLY A 37 19.35 29.04 24.87
CA GLY A 37 18.37 27.98 24.67
C GLY A 37 16.93 28.45 24.39
N LYS A 38 16.72 29.75 24.13
CA LYS A 38 15.39 30.31 23.84
C LYS A 38 15.12 30.35 22.33
N ILE A 39 13.88 30.11 21.92
CA ILE A 39 13.47 30.28 20.52
C ILE A 39 13.47 31.78 20.19
N ARG A 40 14.33 32.19 19.25
CA ARG A 40 14.38 33.57 18.74
C ARG A 40 13.46 33.76 17.54
N ASN A 41 13.39 32.78 16.65
CA ASN A 41 12.56 32.80 15.46
C ASN A 41 12.27 31.37 14.98
N VAL A 42 11.36 31.20 14.03
CA VAL A 42 11.11 29.93 13.34
C VAL A 42 11.07 30.19 11.84
N ILE A 43 11.86 29.44 11.08
CA ILE A 43 11.78 29.41 9.63
C ILE A 43 10.81 28.29 9.25
N LEU A 44 9.85 28.62 8.39
CA LEU A 44 8.84 27.69 7.87
C LEU A 44 9.09 27.50 6.38
N SER A 45 9.25 26.26 5.94
CA SER A 45 9.21 25.91 4.52
C SER A 45 7.92 25.14 4.26
N VAL A 46 7.08 25.66 3.35
CA VAL A 46 5.81 25.04 2.95
C VAL A 46 5.96 24.54 1.52
N ARG A 47 5.69 23.25 1.30
CA ARG A 47 5.77 22.61 -0.01
C ARG A 47 4.43 22.02 -0.39
N ASP A 48 3.95 22.30 -1.60
CA ASP A 48 2.82 21.58 -2.18
C ASP A 48 3.21 20.10 -2.37
N ILE A 49 2.47 19.21 -1.73
CA ILE A 49 2.69 17.75 -1.79
C ILE A 49 1.58 17.02 -2.53
N THR A 50 0.76 17.72 -3.33
CA THR A 50 -0.36 17.13 -4.09
C THR A 50 0.11 15.94 -4.91
N HIS A 51 1.16 16.11 -5.71
CA HIS A 51 1.70 15.03 -6.52
C HIS A 51 2.19 13.82 -5.70
N PHE A 52 2.73 14.06 -4.50
CA PHE A 52 3.20 12.97 -3.63
C PHE A 52 2.02 12.20 -3.02
N ARG A 53 1.01 12.91 -2.50
CA ARG A 53 -0.20 12.26 -1.98
C ARG A 53 -0.97 11.51 -3.06
N THR A 54 -1.15 12.11 -4.23
CA THR A 54 -1.81 11.43 -5.35
C THR A 54 -1.04 10.19 -5.80
N ALA A 55 0.30 10.25 -5.85
CA ALA A 55 1.11 9.07 -6.16
C ALA A 55 0.96 7.97 -5.11
N ASP A 56 0.92 8.33 -3.82
CA ASP A 56 0.73 7.37 -2.72
C ASP A 56 -0.68 6.75 -2.73
N GLU A 57 -1.71 7.54 -3.04
CA GLU A 57 -3.09 7.07 -3.23
C GLU A 57 -3.21 6.11 -4.42
N ILE A 58 -2.59 6.43 -5.56
CA ILE A 58 -2.55 5.55 -6.73
C ILE A 58 -1.84 4.25 -6.37
N LYS A 59 -0.70 4.32 -5.68
CA LYS A 59 0.05 3.15 -5.22
C LYS A 59 -0.77 2.29 -4.26
N ALA A 60 -1.43 2.89 -3.27
CA ALA A 60 -2.28 2.17 -2.31
C ALA A 60 -3.46 1.48 -3.03
N THR A 61 -4.08 2.19 -3.97
CA THR A 61 -5.16 1.65 -4.81
C THR A 61 -4.68 0.47 -5.65
N PHE A 62 -3.53 0.61 -6.30
CA PHE A 62 -2.91 -0.45 -7.08
C PHE A 62 -2.62 -1.70 -6.23
N ILE A 63 -1.98 -1.53 -5.08
CA ILE A 63 -1.69 -2.64 -4.14
C ILE A 63 -2.98 -3.33 -3.71
N SER A 64 -4.04 -2.57 -3.44
CA SER A 64 -5.35 -3.12 -3.07
C SER A 64 -5.94 -3.97 -4.18
N ILE A 65 -5.98 -3.46 -5.42
CA ILE A 65 -6.50 -4.17 -6.59
C ILE A 65 -5.74 -5.48 -6.80
N VAL A 66 -4.40 -5.41 -6.84
CA VAL A 66 -3.55 -6.58 -7.00
C VAL A 66 -3.80 -7.61 -5.90
N SER A 67 -3.90 -7.17 -4.64
CA SER A 67 -4.20 -8.06 -3.52
C SER A 67 -5.55 -8.77 -3.66
N HIS A 68 -6.55 -8.09 -4.21
CA HIS A 68 -7.85 -8.68 -4.50
C HIS A 68 -7.78 -9.70 -5.64
N GLU A 69 -7.08 -9.37 -6.71
CA GLU A 69 -6.94 -10.24 -7.88
C GLU A 69 -6.13 -11.50 -7.57
N LEU A 70 -5.08 -11.40 -6.76
CA LEU A 70 -4.29 -12.55 -6.30
C LEU A 70 -5.07 -13.46 -5.34
N ARG A 71 -6.06 -12.94 -4.59
CA ARG A 71 -6.81 -13.74 -3.61
C ARG A 71 -7.67 -14.83 -4.25
N THR A 72 -8.26 -14.54 -5.39
CA THR A 72 -9.15 -15.46 -6.13
C THR A 72 -8.46 -16.74 -6.58
N PRO A 73 -7.34 -16.71 -7.35
CA PRO A 73 -6.64 -17.92 -7.76
C PRO A 73 -6.12 -18.72 -6.55
N VAL A 74 -5.61 -18.05 -5.52
CA VAL A 74 -5.18 -18.71 -4.27
C VAL A 74 -6.33 -19.46 -3.61
N ALA A 75 -7.52 -18.86 -3.56
CA ALA A 75 -8.70 -19.49 -2.99
C ALA A 75 -9.15 -20.71 -3.80
N LEU A 76 -9.09 -20.64 -5.13
CA LEU A 76 -9.42 -21.77 -6.02
C LEU A 76 -8.43 -22.92 -5.85
N ILE A 77 -7.12 -22.66 -5.94
CA ILE A 77 -6.08 -23.67 -5.72
C ILE A 77 -6.30 -24.38 -4.38
N LYS A 78 -6.47 -23.60 -3.31
CA LYS A 78 -6.69 -24.14 -1.96
C LYS A 78 -8.01 -24.94 -1.88
N GLY A 79 -9.07 -24.46 -2.52
CA GLY A 79 -10.38 -25.12 -2.53
C GLY A 79 -10.35 -26.48 -3.21
N TYR A 80 -9.79 -26.56 -4.42
CA TYR A 80 -9.65 -27.81 -5.15
C TYR A 80 -8.69 -28.78 -4.47
N ALA A 81 -7.53 -28.30 -3.99
CA ALA A 81 -6.59 -29.13 -3.24
C ALA A 81 -7.22 -29.69 -1.95
N SER A 82 -7.98 -28.86 -1.23
CA SER A 82 -8.69 -29.30 -0.02
C SER A 82 -9.78 -30.31 -0.33
N THR A 83 -10.48 -30.15 -1.46
CA THR A 83 -11.51 -31.08 -1.92
C THR A 83 -10.93 -32.44 -2.28
N LEU A 84 -9.83 -32.47 -3.04
CA LEU A 84 -9.15 -33.71 -3.41
C LEU A 84 -8.54 -34.46 -2.20
N ARG A 85 -8.20 -33.74 -1.13
CA ARG A 85 -7.63 -34.32 0.12
C ARG A 85 -8.67 -34.91 1.07
N ARG A 86 -9.96 -34.90 0.71
CA ARG A 86 -11.03 -35.44 1.56
C ARG A 86 -10.98 -36.97 1.62
N ASP A 87 -10.72 -37.52 2.80
CA ASP A 87 -10.66 -38.96 3.05
C ASP A 87 -12.04 -39.66 2.93
N ASP A 88 -13.12 -38.89 3.07
CA ASP A 88 -14.50 -39.37 2.99
C ASP A 88 -15.05 -39.40 1.55
N ALA A 89 -14.26 -39.00 0.56
CA ALA A 89 -14.66 -38.93 -0.84
C ALA A 89 -13.86 -39.91 -1.71
N LYS A 90 -14.54 -40.54 -2.67
CA LYS A 90 -13.90 -41.33 -3.73
C LYS A 90 -14.12 -40.60 -5.05
N TRP A 91 -13.05 -40.05 -5.60
CA TRP A 91 -13.05 -39.34 -6.87
C TRP A 91 -12.72 -40.30 -8.00
N ASP A 92 -13.43 -40.18 -9.13
CA ASP A 92 -12.99 -40.84 -10.36
C ASP A 92 -11.77 -40.11 -10.96
N LYS A 93 -11.08 -40.78 -11.89
CA LYS A 93 -9.89 -40.21 -12.53
C LYS A 93 -10.18 -38.90 -13.26
N ARG A 94 -11.38 -38.75 -13.80
CA ARG A 94 -11.78 -37.55 -14.54
C ARG A 94 -11.86 -36.34 -13.60
N THR A 95 -12.57 -36.47 -12.49
CA THR A 95 -12.72 -35.43 -11.47
C THR A 95 -11.38 -35.00 -10.89
N ILE A 96 -10.47 -35.96 -10.66
CA ILE A 96 -9.11 -35.67 -10.22
C ILE A 96 -8.38 -34.83 -11.27
N ASN A 97 -8.39 -35.26 -12.54
CA ASN A 97 -7.72 -34.55 -13.62
C ASN A 97 -8.30 -33.14 -13.83
N ASP A 98 -9.62 -32.99 -13.84
CA ASP A 98 -10.29 -31.70 -13.99
C ASP A 98 -9.92 -30.75 -12.83
N SER A 99 -9.85 -31.26 -11.60
CA SER A 99 -9.45 -30.49 -10.42
C SER A 99 -7.97 -30.08 -10.45
N LEU A 100 -7.08 -30.99 -10.90
CA LEU A 100 -5.65 -30.70 -11.05
C LEU A 100 -5.41 -29.66 -12.16
N ALA A 101 -6.17 -29.72 -13.26
CA ALA A 101 -6.09 -28.74 -14.34
C ALA A 101 -6.44 -27.33 -13.85
N VAL A 102 -7.48 -27.18 -13.02
CA VAL A 102 -7.82 -25.88 -12.42
C VAL A 102 -6.72 -25.38 -11.48
N ILE A 103 -6.12 -26.28 -10.69
CA ILE A 103 -5.00 -25.90 -9.81
C ILE A 103 -3.81 -25.39 -10.64
N GLU A 104 -3.47 -26.09 -11.73
CA GLU A 104 -2.37 -25.72 -12.63
C GLU A 104 -2.65 -24.38 -13.32
N GLU A 105 -3.84 -24.19 -13.89
CA GLU A 105 -4.24 -22.96 -14.56
C GLU A 105 -4.19 -21.74 -13.63
N GLU A 106 -4.72 -21.85 -12.40
CA GLU A 106 -4.69 -20.73 -11.45
C GLU A 106 -3.29 -20.49 -10.87
N ALA A 107 -2.43 -21.51 -10.81
CA ALA A 107 -1.03 -21.35 -10.41
C ALA A 107 -0.23 -20.62 -11.51
N ASP A 108 -0.43 -20.99 -12.78
CA ASP A 108 0.17 -20.29 -13.93
C ASP A 108 -0.31 -18.84 -14.01
N ARG A 109 -1.61 -18.62 -13.77
CA ARG A 109 -2.19 -17.29 -13.71
C ARG A 109 -1.57 -16.43 -12.60
N LEU A 110 -1.34 -17.01 -11.42
CA LEU A 110 -0.63 -16.34 -10.32
C LEU A 110 0.81 -15.99 -10.71
N SER A 111 1.54 -16.93 -11.28
CA SER A 111 2.92 -16.69 -11.74
C SER A 111 2.96 -15.53 -12.73
N LYS A 112 2.06 -15.51 -13.71
CA LYS A 112 1.96 -14.41 -14.68
C LYS A 112 1.62 -13.07 -14.02
N MET A 113 0.67 -13.06 -13.07
CA MET A 113 0.35 -11.84 -12.32
C MET A 113 1.56 -11.34 -11.53
N VAL A 114 2.36 -12.23 -10.92
CA VAL A 114 3.60 -11.84 -10.22
C VAL A 114 4.63 -11.28 -11.19
N ASP A 115 4.81 -11.91 -12.36
CA ASP A 115 5.73 -11.43 -13.40
C ASP A 115 5.33 -10.04 -13.93
N ASP A 116 4.03 -9.78 -14.11
CA ASP A 116 3.51 -8.48 -14.54
C ASP A 116 3.72 -7.36 -13.48
N LEU A 117 4.02 -7.73 -12.23
CA LEU A 117 4.27 -6.79 -11.12
C LEU A 117 5.75 -6.50 -10.86
N LEU A 118 6.66 -7.35 -11.36
CA LEU A 118 8.12 -7.25 -11.19
C LEU A 118 8.78 -6.44 -12.32
#